data_AF-A0A2T2SUM9-F1
#
_entry.id   AF-A0A2T2SUM9-F1
#
_cell.length_a   1.000
_cell.length_b   1.000
_cell.length_c   1.000
_cell.angle_alpha   90.00
_cell.angle_beta   90.00
_cell.angle_gamma   90.00
#
_symmetry.space_group_name_H-M   'P 1'
#
loop_
_entity.id
_entity.type
_entity.pdbx_description
1 polymer ?
#
loop_
_entity_poly.entity_id
_entity_poly.type
_entity_poly.pdbx_seq_one_letter_code
_entity_poly.pdbx_strand_id
1 'polypeptide(L)' 'MKVTIDLPDRLDLDVDEAHAREALVATLYSTGKLTGREAQEILGMSRRELENMLPRYGASILVDSDTNVETETSV' A
#
# COMPACT_ATOMS: atom_id res chain seq x y z
N MET A 1 -6.94 12.38 12.51
CA MET A 1 -7.24 12.91 11.16
C MET A 1 -8.31 12.03 10.53
N LYS A 2 -9.30 12.59 9.85
CA LYS A 2 -10.35 11.83 9.14
C LYS A 2 -10.14 12.02 7.64
N VAL A 3 -9.97 10.93 6.90
CA VAL A 3 -9.88 10.91 5.44
C VAL A 3 -11.09 10.16 4.92
N THR A 4 -11.81 10.75 3.97
CA THR A 4 -12.97 10.13 3.30
C THR A 4 -12.63 10.06 1.81
N ILE A 5 -12.87 8.91 1.18
CA ILE A 5 -12.69 8.70 -0.25
C ILE A 5 -14.04 8.32 -0.82
N ASP A 6 -14.57 9.16 -1.71
CA ASP A 6 -15.80 8.85 -2.45
C ASP A 6 -15.43 8.04 -3.70
N LEU A 7 -15.86 6.79 -3.74
CA LEU A 7 -15.73 5.94 -4.91
C LEU A 7 -16.95 6.15 -5.83
N PRO A 8 -16.77 6.07 -7.16
CA PRO A 8 -17.91 6.08 -8.06
C PRO A 8 -18.77 4.82 -7.82
N ASP A 9 -20.09 4.99 -7.76
CA ASP A 9 -21.06 3.88 -7.67
C ASP A 9 -21.05 3.04 -8.95
N ARG A 10 -20.07 2.14 -9.06
CA ARG A 10 -19.98 1.14 -10.13
C ARG A 10 -19.98 -0.26 -9.52
N LEU A 11 -20.87 -1.11 -10.00
CA LEU A 11 -21.04 -2.48 -9.50
C LEU A 11 -19.83 -3.39 -9.80
N ASP A 12 -18.97 -2.99 -10.74
CA ASP A 12 -17.83 -3.74 -11.25
C ASP A 12 -16.52 -3.51 -10.48
N LEU A 13 -16.52 -2.66 -9.45
CA LEU A 13 -15.30 -2.36 -8.70
C LEU A 13 -14.83 -3.50 -7.79
N ASP A 14 -15.74 -4.36 -7.30
CA ASP A 14 -15.43 -5.45 -6.35
C ASP A 14 -14.47 -5.03 -5.21
N VAL A 15 -14.59 -3.78 -4.75
CA VAL A 15 -13.82 -3.22 -3.64
C VAL A 15 -14.75 -3.09 -2.44
N ASP A 16 -14.46 -3.84 -1.39
CA ASP A 16 -15.06 -3.65 -0.08
C ASP A 16 -14.19 -2.75 0.83
N GLU A 17 -14.73 -2.35 1.97
CA GLU A 17 -14.04 -1.49 2.94
C GLU A 17 -12.74 -2.14 3.46
N ALA A 18 -12.73 -3.46 3.64
CA ALA A 18 -11.56 -4.18 4.14
C ALA A 18 -10.44 -4.15 3.10
N HIS A 19 -10.75 -4.40 1.84
CA HIS A 19 -9.83 -4.34 0.72
C HIS A 19 -9.26 -2.93 0.55
N ALA A 20 -10.10 -1.90 0.62
CA ALA A 20 -9.66 -0.51 0.54
C ALA A 20 -8.72 -0.13 1.69
N ARG A 21 -9.04 -0.56 2.92
CA ARG A 21 -8.21 -0.35 4.11
C ARG A 21 -6.87 -1.07 4.00
N GLU A 22 -6.87 -2.33 3.59
CA GLU A 22 -5.65 -3.12 3.40
C GLU A 22 -4.75 -2.51 2.32
N ALA A 23 -5.31 -2.10 1.18
CA ALA A 23 -4.57 -1.44 0.11
C ALA A 23 -3.92 -0.12 0.55
N LEU A 24 -4.65 0.69 1.32
CA LEU A 24 -4.14 1.96 1.85
C LEU A 24 -3.00 1.72 2.84
N VAL A 25 -3.16 0.79 3.78
CA VAL A 25 -2.13 0.47 4.76
C VAL A 25 -0.90 -0.13 4.08
N ALA A 26 -1.08 -1.03 3.11
CA ALA A 26 0.01 -1.61 2.34
C ALA A 26 0.82 -0.54 1.60
N THR A 27 0.15 0.44 1.00
CA THR A 27 0.79 1.57 0.29
C THR A 27 1.56 2.48 1.25
N LEU A 28 0.97 2.82 2.40
CA LEU A 28 1.63 3.68 3.38
C LEU A 28 2.81 2.97 4.07
N TYR A 29 2.70 1.66 4.28
CA TYR A 29 3.78 0.83 4.77
C TYR A 29 4.92 0.72 3.77
N SER A 30 4.63 0.45 2.49
CA SER A 30 5.64 0.32 1.43
C SER A 30 6.37 1.63 1.14
N THR A 31 5.69 2.77 1.30
CA THR A 31 6.28 4.11 1.17
C THR A 31 6.97 4.60 2.44
N GLY A 32 7.05 3.78 3.49
CA GLY A 32 7.71 4.11 4.77
C GLY A 32 6.98 5.18 5.60
N LYS A 33 5.73 5.51 5.26
CA LYS A 33 4.88 6.44 6.02
C LYS A 33 4.27 5.80 7.27
N LEU A 34 4.15 4.48 7.28
CA LEU A 34 3.77 3.69 8.44
C LEU A 34 4.88 2.73 8.84
N THR A 35 5.12 2.61 10.13
CA THR A 35 5.93 1.52 10.68
C THR A 35 5.17 0.21 10.65
N GLY A 36 5.90 -0.92 10.74
CA GLY A 36 5.26 -2.24 10.81
C GLY A 36 4.31 -2.36 12.01
N ARG A 37 4.66 -1.77 13.15
CA ARG A 37 3.82 -1.77 14.35
C ARG A 37 2.50 -1.02 14.12
N GLU A 38 2.55 0.16 13.52
CA GLU A 38 1.35 0.93 13.22
C GLU A 38 0.47 0.21 12.19
N ALA A 39 1.06 -0.40 11.16
CA ALA A 39 0.31 -1.20 10.18
C ALA A 39 -0.40 -2.41 10.83
N GLN A 40 0.28 -3.10 11.76
CA GLN A 40 -0.30 -4.20 12.54
C GLN A 40 -1.46 -3.73 13.42
N GLU A 41 -1.29 -2.60 14.13
CA GLU A 41 -2.33 -2.02 14.99
C GLU A 41 -3.55 -1.56 14.17
N ILE A 42 -3.32 -0.98 12.99
CA ILE A 42 -4.40 -0.54 12.10
C ILE A 42 -5.15 -1.75 11.54
N LEU A 43 -4.49 -2.82 11.11
CA LEU A 43 -5.16 -3.96 10.49
C LEU A 43 -5.61 -5.03 11.48
N GLY A 44 -5.18 -4.95 12.75
CA GLY A 44 -5.44 -6.00 13.74
C GLY A 44 -4.75 -7.32 13.41
N MET A 45 -3.66 -7.27 12.63
CA MET A 45 -2.95 -8.44 12.12
C MET A 45 -1.60 -8.62 12.80
N SER A 46 -1.15 -9.87 12.92
CA SER A 46 0.23 -10.18 13.30
C SER A 46 1.21 -9.80 12.19
N ARG A 47 2.52 -9.79 12.52
CA ARG A 47 3.58 -9.45 11.55
C ARG A 47 3.55 -10.37 10.33
N ARG A 48 3.38 -11.67 10.58
CA ARG A 48 3.33 -12.69 9.53
C ARG A 48 2.13 -12.52 8.62
N GLU A 49 0.97 -12.18 9.19
CA GLU A 49 -0.24 -11.93 8.41
C GLU A 49 -0.08 -10.70 7.52
N LEU A 50 0.51 -9.62 8.05
CA LEU A 50 0.87 -8.44 7.28
C LEU A 50 1.82 -8.79 6.12
N GLU A 51 2.93 -9.48 6.41
CA GLU A 51 3.91 -9.90 5.40
C GLU A 51 3.31 -10.82 4.31
N ASN A 52 2.34 -11.67 4.67
CA ASN A 52 1.63 -12.54 3.72
C ASN A 52 0.59 -11.78 2.87
N MET A 53 0.03 -10.69 3.40
CA MET A 53 -0.97 -9.87 2.73
C MET A 53 -0.32 -8.92 1.71
N LEU A 54 0.83 -8.33 2.05
CA LEU A 54 1.55 -7.33 1.25
C LEU A 54 1.69 -7.68 -0.26
N PRO A 55 2.07 -8.91 -0.66
CA PRO A 55 2.16 -9.28 -2.08
C PRO A 55 0.86 -9.07 -2.88
N ARG A 56 -0.31 -9.20 -2.25
CA ARG A 56 -1.62 -9.06 -2.91
C ARG A 56 -1.91 -7.62 -3.36
N TYR A 57 -1.27 -6.65 -2.72
CA TYR A 57 -1.47 -5.22 -2.98
C TYR A 57 -0.30 -4.61 -3.73
N GLY A 58 0.48 -5.44 -4.44
CA GLY A 58 1.62 -4.96 -5.23
C GLY A 58 2.81 -4.51 -4.38
N ALA A 59 2.83 -4.78 -3.07
CA ALA A 59 4.08 -4.64 -2.31
C ALA A 59 5.08 -5.77 -2.66
N SER A 60 4.67 -6.73 -3.50
CA SER A 60 5.59 -7.43 -4.39
C SER A 60 5.78 -6.62 -5.67
N ILE A 61 6.93 -5.94 -5.75
CA ILE A 61 7.55 -5.42 -6.97
C ILE A 61 7.02 -4.06 -7.48
N LEU A 62 7.84 -3.03 -7.23
CA LEU A 62 8.23 -2.00 -8.19
C LEU A 62 7.10 -1.41 -9.06
N VAL A 63 6.55 -0.26 -8.64
CA VAL A 63 6.46 0.82 -9.61
C VAL A 63 7.84 1.45 -9.60
N ASP A 64 8.54 1.30 -10.72
CA ASP A 64 9.67 2.16 -11.08
C ASP A 64 9.33 3.59 -10.63
N SER A 65 10.07 4.08 -9.64
CA SER A 65 10.20 5.51 -9.49
C SER A 65 10.90 5.98 -10.76
N ASP A 66 10.13 6.39 -11.76
CA ASP A 66 10.55 7.22 -12.91
C ASP A 66 11.02 8.62 -12.41
N THR A 67 11.78 8.66 -11.32
CA THR A 67 12.27 9.90 -10.71
C THR A 67 13.60 9.71 -9.97
N ASN A 68 14.47 8.77 -10.40
CA ASN A 68 15.89 8.88 -10.04
C ASN A 68 16.92 8.14 -10.93
N VAL A 69 16.78 8.15 -12.26
CA VAL A 69 17.87 7.70 -13.15
C VAL A 69 18.15 8.74 -14.23
N GLU A 70 18.55 9.93 -13.80
CA GLU A 70 19.37 10.82 -14.62
C GLU A 70 20.44 11.43 -13.71
N THR A 71 21.49 10.66 -13.44
CA THR A 71 22.81 11.23 -13.21
C THR A 71 23.86 10.16 -13.46
N GLU A 72 24.66 10.42 -14.49
CA GLU A 72 26.02 9.92 -14.69
C GLU A 72 26.17 8.53 -15.34
N THR A 73 26.09 8.49 -16.67
CA THR A 73 27.07 7.73 -17.46
C THR A 73 28.04 8.74 -18.09
N SER A 74 29.14 8.99 -17.38
CA SER A 74 30.36 9.57 -17.95
C SER A 74 31.40 8.47 -18.01
N VAL A 75 31.50 7.74 -19.13
CA VAL A 75 32.76 7.17 -19.64
C VAL A 75 32.67 6.98 -21.14
#